data_AF-A0A951L907-F1
#
_entry.id   AF-A0A951L907-F1
#
_cell.length_a   1.000
_cell.length_b   1.000
_cell.length_c   1.000
_cell.angle_alpha   90.00
_cell.angle_beta   90.00
_cell.angle_gamma   90.00
#
_symmetry.space_group_name_H-M   'P 1'
#
loop_
_entity.id
_entity.type
_entity.pdbx_description
1 polymer ?
#
loop_
_entity_poly.entity_id
_entity_poly.type
_entity_poly.pdbx_seq_one_letter_code
_entity_poly.pdbx_strand_id
1 'polypeptide(L)'
;MATTGTKWVYNFGRGAAEGRADMKDMLGGKGANLAEMSNLGLPVPPGFTITTEVCTHYYDHAHSYPPELKELVAAALAEVEKTIGARFGDPQHPLLVSVRSGARASMPGMMDTVLNLGLNDETVRGLARRSGDERFAYDSYRRFLQMYGQVVLGIEHHHFEELIENHKLETGAVLDTDLKAEDWKNIAAGFKDVVQEETGKPFPQDPQDQL
;
A
#
# COMPACT_ATOMS: atom_id res chain seq x y z
N MET A 1 -21.86 25.66 -16.80
CA MET A 1 -22.22 24.32 -17.27
C MET A 1 -21.23 23.37 -16.62
N ALA A 2 -21.63 22.70 -15.54
CA ALA A 2 -20.76 21.73 -14.87
C ALA A 2 -20.72 20.47 -15.73
N THR A 3 -19.52 20.05 -16.12
CA THR A 3 -19.29 18.79 -16.83
C THR A 3 -19.83 17.65 -15.96
N THR A 4 -20.92 17.02 -16.42
CA THR A 4 -21.47 15.78 -15.89
C THR A 4 -20.56 14.61 -16.28
N GLY A 5 -19.35 14.60 -15.75
CA GLY A 5 -18.41 13.48 -15.84
C GLY A 5 -18.30 12.82 -14.48
N THR A 6 -18.33 11.50 -14.43
CA THR A 6 -18.13 10.73 -13.20
C THR A 6 -16.72 10.99 -12.67
N LYS A 7 -16.59 11.45 -11.43
CA LYS A 7 -15.30 11.68 -10.78
C LYS A 7 -14.86 10.41 -10.06
N TRP A 8 -13.75 9.82 -10.48
CA TRP A 8 -13.29 8.52 -9.99
C TRP A 8 -12.38 8.58 -8.75
N VAL A 9 -11.73 9.72 -8.50
CA VAL A 9 -10.73 9.87 -7.43
C VAL A 9 -11.02 11.12 -6.61
N TYR A 10 -10.99 11.00 -5.28
CA TYR A 10 -11.24 12.08 -4.33
C TYR A 10 -10.08 12.23 -3.34
N ASN A 11 -9.43 13.39 -3.33
CA ASN A 11 -8.32 13.70 -2.45
C ASN A 11 -8.78 14.11 -1.04
N PHE A 12 -7.94 13.84 -0.04
CA PHE A 12 -8.09 14.28 1.34
C PHE A 12 -6.72 14.58 1.99
N GLY A 13 -6.68 15.49 2.97
CA GLY A 13 -5.49 15.82 3.76
C GLY A 13 -5.29 17.33 3.97
N ARG A 14 -4.30 17.70 4.80
CA ARG A 14 -3.96 19.11 5.10
C ARG A 14 -5.13 20.00 5.58
N GLY A 15 -6.11 19.42 6.26
CA GLY A 15 -7.27 20.18 6.74
C GLY A 15 -8.36 20.43 5.67
N ALA A 16 -8.29 19.74 4.52
CA ALA A 16 -9.33 19.81 3.48
C ALA A 16 -9.52 18.45 2.79
N ALA A 17 -10.69 18.24 2.19
CA ALA A 17 -10.97 17.09 1.34
C ALA A 17 -12.01 17.44 0.27
N GLU A 18 -11.96 16.70 -0.84
CA GLU A 18 -12.95 16.81 -1.91
C GLU A 18 -14.23 16.02 -1.58
N GLY A 19 -14.13 15.04 -0.68
CA GLY A 19 -15.25 14.24 -0.18
C GLY A 19 -15.86 14.79 1.11
N ARG A 20 -16.94 14.16 1.57
CA ARG A 20 -17.67 14.51 2.81
C ARG A 20 -18.29 13.27 3.47
N ALA A 21 -18.68 13.38 4.74
CA ALA A 21 -19.29 12.28 5.50
C ALA A 21 -20.58 11.69 4.88
N ASP A 22 -21.32 12.46 4.09
CA ASP A 22 -22.57 12.03 3.42
C ASP A 22 -22.32 11.21 2.14
N MET A 23 -21.08 11.19 1.63
CA MET A 23 -20.70 10.49 0.40
C MET A 23 -20.33 9.02 0.61
N LYS A 24 -20.87 8.35 1.64
CA LYS A 24 -20.55 6.94 1.98
C LYS A 24 -20.84 5.95 0.86
N ASP A 25 -21.84 6.26 0.03
CA ASP A 25 -22.22 5.40 -1.08
C ASP A 25 -21.15 5.39 -2.18
N MET A 26 -20.47 6.52 -2.37
CA MET A 26 -19.43 6.72 -3.39
C MET A 26 -18.01 6.45 -2.88
N LEU A 27 -17.71 6.84 -1.63
CA LEU A 27 -16.35 6.76 -1.05
C LEU A 27 -16.16 5.58 -0.10
N GLY A 28 -17.22 4.82 0.17
CA GLY A 28 -17.28 3.87 1.27
C GLY A 28 -17.23 4.57 2.64
N GLY A 29 -17.45 3.79 3.71
CA GLY A 29 -17.45 4.32 5.07
C GLY A 29 -16.08 4.88 5.50
N LYS A 30 -14.98 4.23 5.11
CA LYS A 30 -13.62 4.66 5.47
C LYS A 30 -13.22 5.95 4.73
N GLY A 31 -13.43 6.01 3.41
CA GLY A 31 -13.09 7.17 2.59
C GLY A 31 -13.88 8.42 3.00
N ALA A 32 -15.20 8.26 3.21
CA ALA A 32 -16.05 9.35 3.68
C ALA A 32 -15.62 9.88 5.07
N ASN A 33 -15.24 8.99 5.99
CA ASN A 33 -14.74 9.40 7.31
C ASN A 33 -13.37 10.09 7.24
N LEU A 34 -12.45 9.61 6.41
CA LEU A 34 -11.14 10.27 6.20
C LEU A 34 -11.30 11.68 5.62
N ALA A 35 -12.24 11.85 4.68
CA ALA A 35 -12.59 13.15 4.13
C ALA A 35 -13.18 14.07 5.21
N GLU A 36 -14.11 13.57 6.02
CA GLU A 36 -14.70 14.32 7.14
C GLU A 36 -13.65 14.76 8.15
N MET A 37 -12.81 13.83 8.62
CA MET A 37 -11.73 14.15 9.56
C MET A 37 -10.77 15.22 8.99
N SER A 38 -10.46 15.14 7.69
CA SER A 38 -9.64 16.13 7.03
C SER A 38 -10.34 17.49 6.99
N ASN A 39 -11.62 17.57 6.62
CA ASN A 39 -12.40 18.81 6.62
C ASN A 39 -12.56 19.43 8.01
N LEU A 40 -12.54 18.61 9.07
CA LEU A 40 -12.53 19.06 10.47
C LEU A 40 -11.16 19.59 10.93
N GLY A 41 -10.14 19.58 10.08
CA GLY A 41 -8.80 20.06 10.42
C GLY A 41 -7.98 19.08 11.27
N LEU A 42 -8.42 17.81 11.39
CA LEU A 42 -7.66 16.79 12.12
C LEU A 42 -6.38 16.43 11.34
N PRO A 43 -5.30 16.02 12.03
CA PRO A 43 -4.02 15.67 11.39
C PRO A 43 -4.11 14.30 10.70
N VAL A 44 -4.85 14.24 9.59
CA VAL A 44 -4.97 13.07 8.72
C VAL A 44 -3.83 13.09 7.70
N PRO A 45 -3.02 12.02 7.58
CA PRO A 45 -2.06 11.90 6.50
C PRO A 45 -2.74 12.05 5.13
N PRO A 46 -2.16 12.82 4.19
CA PRO A 46 -2.77 13.04 2.89
C PRO A 46 -2.90 11.73 2.10
N GLY A 47 -3.95 11.64 1.30
CA GLY A 47 -4.24 10.50 0.46
C GLY A 47 -5.43 10.77 -0.46
N PHE A 48 -5.91 9.71 -1.09
CA PHE A 48 -7.07 9.77 -1.96
C PHE A 48 -7.91 8.50 -1.87
N THR A 49 -9.17 8.62 -2.26
CA THR A 49 -10.13 7.51 -2.35
C THR A 49 -10.51 7.31 -3.80
N ILE A 50 -10.41 6.07 -4.28
CA ILE A 50 -10.99 5.64 -5.56
C ILE A 50 -12.45 5.25 -5.28
N THR A 51 -13.38 5.76 -6.07
CA THR A 51 -14.82 5.59 -5.80
C THR A 51 -15.28 4.14 -5.96
N THR A 52 -16.38 3.80 -5.29
CA THR A 52 -17.09 2.52 -5.45
C THR A 52 -17.55 2.28 -6.88
N GLU A 53 -17.82 3.35 -7.65
CA GLU A 53 -18.22 3.26 -9.05
C GLU A 53 -17.11 2.70 -9.96
N VAL A 54 -15.83 2.87 -9.60
CA VAL A 54 -14.72 2.21 -10.31
C VAL A 54 -14.79 0.69 -10.13
N CYS A 55 -15.17 0.21 -8.94
CA CYS A 55 -15.38 -1.21 -8.69
C CYS A 55 -16.55 -1.76 -9.52
N THR A 56 -17.67 -1.02 -9.58
CA THR A 56 -18.79 -1.35 -10.47
C THR A 56 -18.34 -1.41 -11.93
N HIS A 57 -17.62 -0.39 -12.42
CA HIS A 57 -17.09 -0.38 -13.78
C HIS A 57 -16.20 -1.59 -14.04
N TYR A 58 -15.30 -1.94 -13.12
CA TYR A 58 -14.41 -3.09 -13.24
C TYR A 58 -15.18 -4.39 -13.48
N TYR A 59 -16.22 -4.68 -12.69
CA TYR A 59 -17.02 -5.88 -12.88
C TYR A 59 -17.89 -5.83 -14.15
N ASP A 60 -18.45 -4.67 -14.49
CA ASP A 60 -19.30 -4.50 -15.67
C ASP A 60 -18.50 -4.53 -16.99
N HIS A 61 -17.19 -4.25 -16.96
CA HIS A 61 -16.33 -4.14 -18.13
C HIS A 61 -15.24 -5.20 -18.15
N ALA A 62 -15.59 -6.46 -17.85
CA ALA A 62 -14.70 -7.62 -17.94
C ALA A 62 -13.36 -7.42 -17.22
N HIS A 63 -13.42 -6.87 -16.01
CA HIS A 63 -12.26 -6.62 -15.15
C HIS A 63 -11.27 -5.59 -15.75
N SER A 64 -11.80 -4.57 -16.44
CA SER A 64 -11.03 -3.44 -16.95
C SER A 64 -11.39 -2.12 -16.26
N TYR A 65 -10.41 -1.24 -16.15
CA TYR A 65 -10.57 0.06 -15.52
C TYR A 65 -11.02 1.13 -16.54
N PRO A 66 -11.70 2.21 -16.08
CA PRO A 66 -11.91 3.40 -16.90
C PRO A 66 -10.58 3.91 -17.48
N PRO A 67 -10.50 4.25 -18.78
CA PRO A 67 -9.25 4.66 -19.43
C PRO A 67 -8.54 5.83 -18.72
N GLU A 68 -9.31 6.77 -18.16
CA GLU A 68 -8.83 7.96 -17.46
C GLU A 68 -8.34 7.68 -16.02
N LEU A 69 -8.66 6.52 -15.45
CA LEU A 69 -8.38 6.24 -14.03
C LEU A 69 -6.88 6.35 -13.71
N LYS A 70 -6.03 5.83 -14.60
CA LYS A 70 -4.58 5.83 -14.40
C LYS A 70 -4.03 7.25 -14.26
N GLU A 71 -4.47 8.17 -15.12
CA GLU A 71 -4.04 9.57 -15.08
C GLU A 71 -4.56 10.28 -13.82
N LEU A 72 -5.79 9.98 -13.39
CA LEU A 72 -6.38 10.55 -12.18
C LEU A 72 -5.67 10.08 -10.91
N VAL A 73 -5.31 8.79 -10.83
CA VAL A 73 -4.53 8.23 -9.72
C VAL A 73 -3.13 8.84 -9.69
N ALA A 74 -2.47 8.97 -10.85
CA ALA A 74 -1.15 9.62 -10.93
C ALA A 74 -1.20 11.08 -10.48
N ALA A 75 -2.23 11.84 -10.87
CA ALA A 75 -2.42 13.22 -10.44
C ALA A 75 -2.68 13.33 -8.92
N ALA A 76 -3.50 12.44 -8.36
CA ALA A 76 -3.76 12.39 -6.93
C ALA A 76 -2.50 12.04 -6.12
N LEU A 77 -1.72 11.07 -6.61
CA LEU A 77 -0.46 10.68 -5.99
C LEU A 77 0.56 11.84 -6.02
N ALA A 78 0.64 12.59 -7.12
CA ALA A 78 1.52 13.76 -7.22
C ALA A 78 1.17 14.86 -6.20
N GLU A 79 -0.11 15.05 -5.86
CA GLU A 79 -0.52 15.98 -4.80
C GLU A 79 -0.13 15.46 -3.40
N VAL A 80 -0.17 14.14 -3.17
CA VAL A 80 0.36 13.51 -1.95
C VAL A 80 1.88 13.72 -1.85
N GLU A 81 2.62 13.45 -2.93
CA GLU A 81 4.07 13.65 -3.01
C GLU A 81 4.46 15.09 -2.67
N LYS A 82 3.79 16.07 -3.30
CA LYS A 82 3.99 17.50 -3.06
C LYS A 82 3.70 17.90 -1.62
N THR A 83 2.68 17.30 -1.01
CA THR A 83 2.29 17.58 0.37
C THR A 83 3.29 17.02 1.38
N ILE A 84 3.74 15.79 1.17
CA ILE A 84 4.68 15.09 2.07
C ILE A 84 6.12 15.58 1.84
N GLY A 85 6.43 16.05 0.63
CA GLY A 85 7.79 16.35 0.20
C GLY A 85 8.62 15.09 -0.03
N ALA A 86 8.00 14.01 -0.49
CA ALA A 86 8.63 12.73 -0.84
C ALA A 86 8.12 12.26 -2.20
N ARG A 87 8.81 11.34 -2.87
CA ARG A 87 8.39 10.81 -4.17
C ARG A 87 8.19 9.30 -4.15
N PHE A 88 7.13 8.84 -4.81
CA PHE A 88 6.79 7.43 -4.92
C PHE A 88 7.80 6.73 -5.83
N GLY A 89 8.54 5.78 -5.25
CA GLY A 89 9.66 5.11 -5.91
C GLY A 89 11.00 5.82 -5.88
N ASP A 90 11.14 6.95 -5.18
CA ASP A 90 12.44 7.63 -5.02
C ASP A 90 13.35 6.85 -4.04
N PRO A 91 14.55 6.40 -4.44
CA PRO A 91 15.44 5.61 -3.59
C PRO A 91 16.14 6.43 -2.49
N GLN A 92 16.10 7.76 -2.54
CA GLN A 92 16.67 8.64 -1.53
C GLN A 92 15.59 9.12 -0.55
N HIS A 93 14.44 9.53 -1.08
CA HIS A 93 13.34 10.07 -0.28
C HIS A 93 12.00 9.40 -0.65
N PRO A 94 11.83 8.11 -0.30
CA PRO A 94 10.67 7.35 -0.72
C PRO A 94 9.39 7.84 -0.04
N LEU A 95 8.33 8.00 -0.84
CA LEU A 95 6.95 7.99 -0.38
C LEU A 95 6.46 6.54 -0.33
N LEU A 96 5.88 6.15 0.80
CA LEU A 96 5.22 4.86 0.97
C LEU A 96 3.74 5.09 1.25
N VAL A 97 2.88 4.23 0.70
CA VAL A 97 1.43 4.34 0.87
C VAL A 97 0.84 3.07 1.51
N SER A 98 -0.35 3.22 2.08
CA SER A 98 -1.17 2.10 2.50
C SER A 98 -2.39 1.99 1.61
N VAL A 99 -2.70 0.79 1.12
CA VAL A 99 -3.92 0.51 0.35
C VAL A 99 -4.91 -0.22 1.25
N ARG A 100 -6.13 0.31 1.35
CA ARG A 100 -7.15 -0.16 2.29
C ARG A 100 -8.50 -0.24 1.60
N SER A 101 -9.09 -1.43 1.59
CA SER A 101 -10.46 -1.62 1.10
C SER A 101 -11.48 -0.86 1.96
N GLY A 102 -12.50 -0.29 1.33
CA GLY A 102 -13.57 0.46 1.99
C GLY A 102 -14.88 0.38 1.22
N ALA A 103 -15.83 -0.40 1.74
CA ALA A 103 -17.17 -0.52 1.18
C ALA A 103 -18.14 0.44 1.88
N ARG A 104 -19.35 0.57 1.29
CA ARG A 104 -20.48 1.32 1.85
C ARG A 104 -20.84 0.83 3.26
N ALA A 105 -20.86 -0.49 3.45
CA ALA A 105 -21.09 -1.16 4.72
C ALA A 105 -19.86 -1.99 5.11
N SER A 106 -19.65 -2.20 6.41
CA SER A 106 -18.58 -3.07 6.90
C SER A 106 -18.89 -4.51 6.52
N MET A 107 -18.09 -5.08 5.62
CA MET A 107 -18.23 -6.47 5.18
C MET A 107 -17.02 -7.29 5.69
N PRO A 108 -17.24 -8.33 6.51
CA PRO A 108 -16.21 -9.34 6.77
C PRO A 108 -15.77 -10.00 5.46
N GLY A 109 -14.47 -10.24 5.27
CA GLY A 109 -13.92 -10.90 4.07
C GLY A 109 -13.55 -9.98 2.90
N MET A 110 -13.53 -8.65 3.09
CA MET A 110 -12.90 -7.76 2.11
C MET A 110 -11.37 -7.84 2.19
N MET A 111 -10.70 -7.52 1.08
CA MET A 111 -9.24 -7.48 0.98
C MET A 111 -8.60 -6.78 2.17
N ASP A 112 -7.61 -7.44 2.77
CA ASP A 112 -6.87 -6.93 3.92
C ASP A 112 -6.06 -5.68 3.56
N THR A 113 -5.61 -4.96 4.59
CA THR A 113 -4.80 -3.75 4.40
C THR A 113 -3.38 -4.11 3.99
N VAL A 114 -2.87 -3.50 2.92
CA VAL A 114 -1.45 -3.55 2.55
C VAL A 114 -0.78 -2.26 3.01
N LEU A 115 0.25 -2.38 3.86
CA LEU A 115 1.08 -1.26 4.31
C LEU A 115 2.42 -1.25 3.57
N ASN A 116 3.09 -0.10 3.57
CA ASN A 116 4.45 0.08 3.04
C ASN A 116 4.59 -0.18 1.52
N LEU A 117 3.50 -0.03 0.76
CA LEU A 117 3.54 -0.13 -0.69
C LEU A 117 4.43 0.99 -1.25
N GLY A 118 5.33 0.62 -2.15
CA GLY A 118 6.42 1.45 -2.66
C GLY A 118 7.81 1.00 -2.17
N LEU A 119 7.88 0.03 -1.25
CA LEU A 119 9.14 -0.60 -0.88
C LEU A 119 9.64 -1.55 -1.98
N ASN A 120 10.92 -1.43 -2.30
CA ASN A 120 11.67 -2.28 -3.21
C ASN A 120 13.14 -2.31 -2.75
N ASP A 121 14.01 -3.02 -3.48
CA ASP A 121 15.42 -3.17 -3.13
C ASP A 121 16.17 -1.82 -3.02
N GLU A 122 15.70 -0.78 -3.69
CA GLU A 122 16.30 0.55 -3.66
C GLU A 122 15.69 1.47 -2.60
N THR A 123 14.37 1.55 -2.54
CA THR A 123 13.64 2.44 -1.63
C THR A 123 13.77 2.01 -0.17
N VAL A 124 13.96 0.71 0.11
CA VAL A 124 14.28 0.23 1.47
C VAL A 124 15.58 0.84 2.01
N ARG A 125 16.59 1.04 1.15
CA ARG A 125 17.85 1.72 1.54
C ARG A 125 17.62 3.20 1.81
N GLY A 126 16.73 3.83 1.06
CA GLY A 126 16.26 5.20 1.32
C GLY A 126 15.56 5.31 2.67
N LEU A 127 14.67 4.38 2.97
CA LEU A 127 13.98 4.29 4.26
C LEU A 127 14.99 4.14 5.40
N ALA A 128 15.93 3.20 5.30
CA ALA A 128 16.97 2.96 6.31
C ALA A 128 17.80 4.22 6.61
N ARG A 129 18.22 4.95 5.58
CA ARG A 129 18.95 6.22 5.75
C ARG A 129 18.13 7.29 6.45
N ARG A 130 16.84 7.41 6.09
CA ARG A 130 15.96 8.46 6.63
C ARG A 130 15.46 8.17 8.04
N SER A 131 15.24 6.90 8.38
CA SER A 131 14.88 6.49 9.74
C SER A 131 16.09 6.47 10.68
N GLY A 132 17.30 6.31 10.14
CA GLY A 132 18.49 6.02 10.94
C GLY A 132 18.45 4.62 11.56
N ASP A 133 17.55 3.75 11.07
CA ASP A 133 17.30 2.42 11.60
C ASP A 133 17.12 1.43 10.43
N GLU A 134 18.21 0.73 10.13
CA GLU A 134 18.27 -0.27 9.07
C GLU A 134 17.42 -1.51 9.39
N ARG A 135 17.36 -1.91 10.68
CA ARG A 135 16.55 -3.04 11.12
C ARG A 135 15.07 -2.75 10.88
N PHE A 136 14.61 -1.55 11.25
CA PHE A 136 13.24 -1.10 10.98
C PHE A 136 12.91 -1.12 9.48
N ALA A 137 13.82 -0.66 8.62
CA ALA A 137 13.57 -0.60 7.19
C ALA A 137 13.39 -1.99 6.58
N TYR A 138 14.28 -2.94 6.93
CA TYR A 138 14.18 -4.30 6.40
C TYR A 138 13.08 -5.13 7.08
N ASP A 139 12.73 -4.90 8.35
CA ASP A 139 11.53 -5.49 8.96
C ASP A 139 10.26 -4.97 8.26
N SER A 140 10.22 -3.68 7.92
CA SER A 140 9.12 -3.10 7.14
C SER A 140 9.04 -3.69 5.73
N TYR A 141 10.20 -3.94 5.10
CA TYR A 141 10.26 -4.52 3.76
C TYR A 141 9.83 -5.98 3.73
N ARG A 142 10.33 -6.83 4.63
CA ARG A 142 9.88 -8.23 4.71
C ARG A 142 8.39 -8.33 5.02
N ARG A 143 7.85 -7.46 5.89
CA ARG A 143 6.40 -7.39 6.17
C ARG A 143 5.62 -7.00 4.93
N PHE A 144 6.12 -6.04 4.14
CA PHE A 144 5.50 -5.66 2.88
C PHE A 144 5.47 -6.82 1.88
N LEU A 145 6.61 -7.49 1.67
CA LEU A 145 6.70 -8.66 0.79
C LEU A 145 5.68 -9.73 1.18
N GLN A 146 5.58 -10.03 2.47
CA GLN A 146 4.64 -11.00 3.03
C GLN A 146 3.17 -10.56 2.85
N MET A 147 2.82 -9.33 3.23
CA MET A 147 1.46 -8.81 3.10
C MET A 147 1.03 -8.73 1.63
N TYR A 148 1.89 -8.23 0.75
CA TYR A 148 1.60 -8.14 -0.68
C TYR A 148 1.48 -9.52 -1.31
N GLY A 149 2.40 -10.44 -0.96
CA GLY A 149 2.35 -11.84 -1.38
C GLY A 149 1.02 -12.51 -1.02
N GLN A 150 0.56 -12.33 0.22
CA GLN A 150 -0.70 -12.92 0.68
C GLN A 150 -1.92 -12.25 0.05
N VAL A 151 -1.99 -10.92 0.15
CA VAL A 151 -3.22 -10.17 -0.16
C VAL A 151 -3.39 -9.95 -1.66
N VAL A 152 -2.30 -9.70 -2.39
CA VAL A 152 -2.35 -9.34 -3.81
C VAL A 152 -2.00 -10.53 -4.71
N LEU A 153 -1.00 -11.33 -4.32
CA LEU A 153 -0.55 -12.47 -5.12
C LEU A 153 -1.20 -13.80 -4.72
N GLY A 154 -1.95 -13.84 -3.61
CA GLY A 154 -2.66 -15.04 -3.14
C GLY A 154 -1.75 -16.14 -2.60
N ILE A 155 -0.53 -15.81 -2.17
CA ILE A 155 0.44 -16.77 -1.61
C ILE A 155 0.06 -17.09 -0.17
N GLU A 156 0.02 -18.37 0.18
CA GLU A 156 -0.33 -18.82 1.51
C GLU A 156 0.68 -18.36 2.58
N HIS A 157 0.16 -17.98 3.75
CA HIS A 157 0.95 -17.35 4.81
C HIS A 157 2.13 -18.21 5.32
N HIS A 158 1.96 -19.52 5.36
CA HIS A 158 2.92 -20.45 5.93
C HIS A 158 4.27 -20.48 5.17
N HIS A 159 4.27 -20.24 3.85
CA HIS A 159 5.52 -20.18 3.07
C HIS A 159 6.48 -19.10 3.56
N PHE A 160 5.93 -17.98 4.06
CA PHE A 160 6.73 -16.88 4.62
C PHE A 160 7.14 -17.15 6.07
N GLU A 161 6.23 -17.68 6.89
CA GLU A 161 6.53 -17.96 8.31
C GLU A 161 7.56 -19.07 8.48
N GLU A 162 7.51 -20.12 7.66
CA GLU A 162 8.50 -21.20 7.69
C GLU A 162 9.93 -20.69 7.48
N LEU A 163 10.11 -19.71 6.58
CA LEU A 163 11.40 -19.07 6.36
C LEU A 163 11.88 -18.27 7.58
N ILE A 164 10.98 -17.54 8.26
CA ILE A 164 11.33 -16.80 9.48
C ILE A 164 11.72 -17.79 10.59
N GLU A 165 10.93 -18.84 10.80
CA GLU A 165 11.20 -19.85 11.83
C GLU A 165 12.52 -20.60 11.58
N ASN A 166 12.78 -21.00 10.33
CA ASN A 166 14.04 -21.65 9.97
C ASN A 166 15.24 -20.73 10.22
N HIS A 167 15.16 -19.45 9.82
CA HIS A 167 16.22 -18.47 10.06
C HIS A 167 16.46 -18.23 11.56
N LYS A 168 15.40 -18.22 12.38
CA LYS A 168 15.52 -18.11 13.84
C LYS A 168 16.24 -19.33 14.43
N LEU A 169 15.94 -20.54 13.98
CA LEU A 169 16.62 -21.76 14.41
C LEU A 169 18.11 -21.74 14.06
N GLU A 170 18.46 -21.28 12.86
CA GLU A 170 19.86 -21.20 12.40
C GLU A 170 20.68 -20.17 13.18
N THR A 171 20.05 -19.06 13.56
CA THR A 171 20.71 -17.95 14.27
C THR A 171 20.63 -18.05 15.79
N GLY A 172 19.83 -18.99 16.32
CA GLY A 172 19.55 -19.14 17.75
C GLY A 172 18.65 -18.04 18.33
N ALA A 173 17.93 -17.31 17.49
CA ALA A 173 16.93 -16.33 17.91
C ALA A 173 15.66 -17.05 18.40
N VAL A 174 14.97 -16.46 19.39
CA VAL A 174 13.72 -17.03 19.92
C VAL A 174 12.53 -16.19 19.45
N LEU A 175 12.68 -14.88 19.47
CA LEU A 175 11.67 -13.93 19.04
C LEU A 175 12.12 -13.21 17.77
N ASP A 176 11.17 -12.81 16.93
CA ASP A 176 11.43 -11.93 15.79
C ASP A 176 12.14 -10.64 16.22
N THR A 177 11.90 -10.18 17.45
CA THR A 177 12.56 -8.98 17.98
C THR A 177 14.07 -9.14 18.11
N ASP A 178 14.57 -10.37 18.23
CA ASP A 178 15.98 -10.70 18.40
C ASP A 178 16.75 -10.64 17.07
N LEU A 179 16.03 -10.69 15.94
CA LEU A 179 16.60 -10.64 14.60
C LEU A 179 17.11 -9.23 14.25
N LYS A 180 18.30 -9.21 13.64
CA LYS A 180 19.03 -8.00 13.26
C LYS A 180 18.69 -7.60 11.83
N ALA A 181 19.21 -6.44 11.42
CA ALA A 181 19.01 -5.94 10.06
C ALA A 181 19.49 -6.92 8.97
N GLU A 182 20.62 -7.58 9.19
CA GLU A 182 21.18 -8.55 8.23
C GLU A 182 20.32 -9.80 8.10
N ASP A 183 19.73 -10.26 9.22
CA ASP A 183 18.77 -11.36 9.22
C ASP A 183 17.55 -11.01 8.36
N TRP A 184 17.01 -9.80 8.53
CA TRP A 184 15.88 -9.34 7.74
C TRP A 184 16.19 -9.14 6.26
N LYS A 185 17.43 -8.80 5.89
CA LYS A 185 17.86 -8.77 4.48
C LYS A 185 17.83 -10.17 3.87
N ASN A 186 18.37 -11.16 4.58
CA ASN A 186 18.39 -12.55 4.12
C ASN A 186 16.97 -13.10 3.98
N ILE A 187 16.11 -12.85 4.98
CA ILE A 187 14.70 -13.24 4.95
C ILE A 187 13.95 -12.54 3.82
N ALA A 188 14.18 -11.24 3.59
CA ALA A 188 13.56 -10.51 2.49
C ALA A 188 14.00 -11.05 1.11
N ALA A 189 15.24 -11.54 0.97
CA ALA A 189 15.68 -12.22 -0.24
C ALA A 189 14.90 -13.54 -0.43
N GLY A 190 14.84 -14.39 0.59
CA GLY A 190 14.08 -15.65 0.54
C GLY A 190 12.58 -15.44 0.28
N PHE A 191 11.99 -14.35 0.78
CA PHE A 191 10.59 -14.01 0.49
C PHE A 191 10.35 -13.69 -0.99
N LYS A 192 11.32 -13.06 -1.66
CA LYS A 192 11.24 -12.83 -3.12
C LYS A 192 11.39 -14.14 -3.90
N ASP A 193 12.19 -15.08 -3.39
CA ASP A 193 12.31 -16.42 -3.98
C ASP A 193 10.98 -17.19 -3.86
N VAL A 194 10.34 -17.17 -2.69
CA VAL A 194 8.98 -17.72 -2.50
C VAL A 194 7.99 -17.13 -3.49
N VAL A 195 8.00 -15.80 -3.70
CA VAL A 195 7.12 -15.16 -4.69
C VAL A 195 7.39 -15.69 -6.10
N GLN A 196 8.66 -15.86 -6.47
CA GLN A 196 9.05 -16.39 -7.77
C GLN A 196 8.66 -17.86 -7.95
N GLU A 197 8.76 -18.68 -6.91
CA GLU A 197 8.39 -20.09 -6.91
C GLU A 197 6.87 -20.28 -7.01
N GLU A 198 6.09 -19.57 -6.19
CA GLU A 198 4.64 -19.72 -6.11
C GLU A 198 3.89 -19.08 -7.29
N THR A 199 4.41 -17.98 -7.84
CA THR A 199 3.71 -17.23 -8.91
C THR A 199 4.34 -17.40 -10.29
N GLY A 200 5.55 -17.96 -10.37
CA GLY A 200 6.35 -18.01 -11.60
C GLY A 200 6.88 -16.65 -12.06
N LYS A 201 6.70 -15.58 -11.27
CA LYS A 201 7.14 -14.21 -11.60
C LYS A 201 7.88 -13.58 -10.42
N PRO A 202 8.86 -12.70 -10.67
CA PRO A 202 9.58 -12.04 -9.58
C PRO A 202 8.66 -11.04 -8.88
N PHE A 203 8.95 -10.76 -7.60
CA PHE A 203 8.27 -9.70 -6.87
C PHE A 203 8.39 -8.35 -7.62
N PRO A 204 7.30 -7.60 -7.83
CA PRO A 204 7.32 -6.35 -8.58
C PRO A 204 8.21 -5.31 -7.87
N GLN A 205 9.28 -4.87 -8.53
CA GLN A 205 10.18 -3.84 -8.01
C GLN A 205 9.73 -2.43 -8.39
N ASP A 206 8.94 -2.24 -9.44
CA ASP A 206 8.36 -0.95 -9.80
C ASP A 206 7.14 -0.66 -8.88
N PRO A 207 7.17 0.43 -8.08
CA PRO A 207 6.04 0.84 -7.25
C PRO A 207 4.75 1.08 -8.02
N GLN A 208 4.83 1.45 -9.30
CA GLN A 208 3.65 1.63 -10.16
C GLN A 208 2.99 0.31 -10.54
N ASP A 209 3.76 -0.78 -10.63
CA ASP A 209 3.22 -2.13 -10.84
C ASP A 209 2.67 -2.72 -9.53
N GLN A 210 3.16 -2.24 -8.39
CA GLN A 210 2.63 -2.61 -7.07
C GLN A 210 1.26 -1.98 -6.78
N LEU A 211 1.01 -0.77 -7.30
CA LEU A 211 -0.19 0.04 -7.04
C LEU A 211 -1.36 -0.31 -7.97
#